data_AF-A0AAV3AVF3-F1
#
_entry.id   AF-A0AAV3AVF3-F1
#
_cell.length_a   1.000
_cell.length_b   1.000
_cell.length_c   1.000
_cell.angle_alpha   90.00
_cell.angle_beta   90.00
_cell.angle_gamma   90.00
#
_symmetry.space_group_name_H-M   'P 1'
#
loop_
_entity.id
_entity.type
_entity.pdbx_description
1 polymer ?
#
loop_
_entity_poly.entity_id
_entity_poly.type
_entity_poly.pdbx_seq_one_letter_code
_entity_poly.pdbx_strand_id
1 'polypeptide(L)'
;MAYDLSEFMGDIVALVDKRWAGIHDIEHLANAFSLPTPEIKVRFYQDLKRMFRLFPLGVFSDEEQRQNLLQMCQNAIDMAIESEEEELSELD
;
A
#
# COMPACT_ATOMS: atom_id res chain seq x y z
N MET A 1 -6.35 -4.31 -20.34
CA MET A 1 -5.69 -5.53 -19.80
C MET A 1 -6.16 -5.67 -18.36
N ALA A 2 -6.41 -6.88 -17.86
CA ALA A 2 -6.64 -7.05 -16.42
C ALA A 2 -5.30 -6.86 -15.72
N TYR A 3 -5.25 -6.04 -14.68
CA TYR A 3 -4.04 -5.85 -13.88
C TYR A 3 -3.55 -7.21 -13.38
N ASP A 4 -2.35 -7.61 -13.78
CA ASP A 4 -1.81 -8.93 -13.47
C ASP A 4 -0.66 -8.88 -12.47
N LEU A 5 -0.21 -10.06 -12.03
CA LEU A 5 0.85 -10.18 -11.03
C LEU A 5 2.17 -9.57 -11.52
N SER A 6 2.46 -9.61 -12.82
CA SER A 6 3.71 -9.07 -13.36
C SER A 6 3.72 -7.54 -13.32
N GLU A 7 2.58 -6.91 -13.61
CA GLU A 7 2.40 -5.47 -13.47
C GLU A 7 2.52 -5.05 -12.01
N PHE A 8 1.86 -5.78 -11.09
CA PHE A 8 2.00 -5.54 -9.65
C PHE A 8 3.44 -5.62 -9.16
N MET A 9 4.16 -6.69 -9.52
CA MET A 9 5.55 -6.83 -9.13
C MET A 9 6.43 -5.73 -9.75
N GLY A 10 6.09 -5.26 -10.95
CA GLY A 10 6.74 -4.10 -11.59
C GLY A 10 6.56 -2.82 -10.77
N ASP A 11 5.34 -2.54 -10.31
CA ASP A 11 5.05 -1.38 -9.48
C ASP A 11 5.74 -1.46 -8.10
N ILE A 12 5.82 -2.66 -7.52
CA ILE A 12 6.60 -2.91 -6.30
C ILE A 12 8.09 -2.61 -6.52
N VAL A 13 8.66 -3.06 -7.64
CA VAL A 13 10.06 -2.76 -8.00
C VAL A 13 10.27 -1.25 -8.19
N ALA A 14 9.35 -0.57 -8.86
CA ALA A 14 9.42 0.88 -9.04
C ALA A 14 9.36 1.63 -7.70
N LEU A 15 8.54 1.15 -6.75
CA LEU A 15 8.43 1.74 -5.42
C LEU A 15 9.69 1.59 -4.58
N VAL A 16 10.36 0.43 -4.61
CA VAL A 16 11.60 0.22 -3.84
C VAL A 16 12.78 1.03 -4.38
N ASP A 17 12.74 1.44 -5.66
CA ASP A 17 13.73 2.34 -6.29
C ASP A 17 13.34 3.83 -6.17
N LYS A 18 12.09 4.12 -5.79
CA LYS A 18 11.61 5.50 -5.62
C LYS A 18 12.08 6.06 -4.29
N ARG A 19 12.92 7.10 -4.33
CA ARG A 19 13.47 7.77 -3.14
C ARG A 19 12.41 8.30 -2.17
N TRP A 20 11.32 8.86 -2.71
CA TRP A 20 10.22 9.43 -1.93
C TRP A 20 8.89 8.95 -2.50
N ALA A 21 8.29 7.97 -1.84
CA ALA A 21 6.92 7.57 -2.09
C ALA A 21 5.96 8.52 -1.33
N GLY A 22 4.85 8.82 -1.98
CA GLY A 22 3.68 9.45 -1.39
C GLY A 22 2.57 8.44 -1.18
N ILE A 23 1.52 8.86 -0.48
CA ILE A 23 0.37 8.01 -0.21
C ILE A 23 -0.33 7.53 -1.49
N HIS A 24 -0.39 8.38 -2.52
CA HIS A 24 -0.98 8.02 -3.82
C HIS A 24 -0.26 6.87 -4.52
N ASP A 25 1.04 6.68 -4.27
CA ASP A 25 1.76 5.54 -4.85
C ASP A 25 1.31 4.22 -4.20
N ILE A 26 0.95 4.27 -2.91
CA ILE A 26 0.41 3.12 -2.17
C ILE A 26 -1.05 2.86 -2.57
N GLU A 27 -1.85 3.91 -2.71
CA GLU A 27 -3.25 3.80 -3.15
C GLU A 27 -3.36 3.24 -4.57
N HIS A 28 -2.42 3.59 -5.46
CA HIS A 28 -2.39 3.08 -6.83
C HIS A 28 -2.38 1.54 -6.86
N LEU A 29 -1.57 0.91 -5.99
CA LEU A 29 -1.50 -0.54 -5.89
C LEU A 29 -2.84 -1.17 -5.50
N ALA A 30 -3.56 -0.57 -4.55
CA ALA A 30 -4.86 -1.10 -4.12
C ALA A 30 -5.95 -0.89 -5.19
N ASN A 31 -5.95 0.27 -5.83
CA ASN A 31 -6.91 0.61 -6.88
C ASN A 31 -6.79 -0.32 -8.10
N ALA A 32 -5.61 -0.89 -8.33
CA ALA A 32 -5.37 -1.82 -9.43
C ALA A 32 -6.11 -3.16 -9.26
N PHE A 33 -6.45 -3.57 -8.03
CA PHE A 33 -7.08 -4.86 -7.74
C PHE A 33 -8.61 -4.85 -7.59
N SER A 34 -9.28 -3.71 -7.75
CA SER A 34 -10.75 -3.59 -7.58
C SER A 34 -11.27 -4.27 -6.30
N LEU A 35 -10.68 -3.91 -5.15
CA LEU A 35 -10.96 -4.57 -3.88
C LEU A 35 -12.44 -4.36 -3.47
N PRO A 36 -13.17 -5.43 -3.08
CA PRO A 36 -14.63 -5.37 -3.02
C PRO A 36 -15.22 -4.78 -1.73
N THR A 37 -14.45 -4.68 -0.63
CA THR A 37 -14.91 -4.12 0.64
C THR A 37 -13.82 -3.28 1.32
N PRO A 38 -14.20 -2.32 2.20
CA PRO A 38 -13.24 -1.54 2.98
C PRO A 38 -12.29 -2.41 3.82
N GLU A 39 -12.79 -3.46 4.46
CA GLU A 39 -11.97 -4.34 5.32
C GLU A 39 -10.90 -5.08 4.51
N ILE A 40 -11.22 -5.49 3.28
CA ILE A 40 -10.27 -6.10 2.36
C ILE A 40 -9.21 -5.07 1.93
N LYS A 41 -9.58 -3.81 1.76
CA LYS A 41 -8.65 -2.72 1.46
C LYS A 41 -7.71 -2.43 2.63
N VAL A 42 -8.21 -2.37 3.86
CA VAL A 42 -7.36 -2.29 5.07
C VAL A 42 -6.39 -3.46 5.12
N ARG A 43 -6.89 -4.68 4.88
CA ARG A 43 -6.06 -5.89 4.91
C ARG A 43 -4.97 -5.88 3.84
N PHE A 44 -5.30 -5.41 2.63
CA PHE A 44 -4.34 -5.27 1.55
C PHE A 44 -3.16 -4.38 1.95
N TYR A 45 -3.42 -3.20 2.52
CA TYR A 45 -2.34 -2.31 2.97
C TYR A 45 -1.50 -2.89 4.12
N GLN A 46 -2.12 -3.64 5.04
CA GLN A 46 -1.40 -4.37 6.09
C GLN A 46 -0.44 -5.41 5.51
N ASP A 47 -0.90 -6.20 4.54
CA ASP A 47 -0.09 -7.23 3.90
C ASP A 47 1.01 -6.62 3.01
N LEU A 48 0.74 -5.50 2.33
CA LEU A 48 1.73 -4.71 1.60
C LEU A 48 2.84 -4.17 2.53
N LYS A 49 2.45 -3.56 3.66
CA LYS A 49 3.42 -3.09 4.67
C LYS A 49 4.27 -4.24 5.20
N ARG A 50 3.64 -5.40 5.47
CA ARG A 50 4.35 -6.60 5.93
C ARG A 50 5.35 -7.07 4.89
N MET A 51 4.99 -7.05 3.61
CA MET A 51 5.88 -7.42 2.51
C MET A 51 7.14 -6.52 2.49
N PHE A 52 6.98 -5.20 2.55
CA PHE A 52 8.13 -4.29 2.62
C PHE A 52 8.99 -4.49 3.87
N ARG A 53 8.41 -4.90 5.01
CA ARG A 53 9.22 -5.24 6.20
C ARG A 53 10.08 -6.49 5.99
N LEU A 54 9.61 -7.44 5.18
CA LEU A 54 10.29 -8.70 4.91
C LEU A 54 11.37 -8.60 3.83
N PHE A 55 11.34 -7.55 3.01
CA PHE A 55 12.38 -7.34 2.00
C PHE A 55 13.75 -7.07 2.65
N PRO A 56 14.84 -7.64 2.10
CA PRO A 56 16.20 -7.33 2.54
C PRO A 56 16.50 -5.84 2.37
N LEU A 57 17.27 -5.25 3.31
CA LEU A 57 17.62 -3.83 3.26
C LEU A 57 18.31 -3.43 1.94
N GLY A 58 19.10 -4.32 1.36
CA GLY A 58 19.79 -4.06 0.08
C GLY A 58 18.89 -4.00 -1.15
N VAL A 59 17.58 -4.23 -1.02
CA VAL A 59 16.59 -4.04 -2.10
C VAL A 59 16.14 -2.58 -2.17
N PHE A 60 16.23 -1.85 -1.06
CA PHE A 60 15.85 -0.44 -0.97
C PHE A 60 17.05 0.44 -1.33
N SER A 61 16.78 1.67 -1.79
CA SER A 61 17.84 2.65 -2.09
C SER A 61 18.68 2.97 -0.84
N ASP A 62 18.01 3.15 0.30
CA ASP A 62 18.60 3.37 1.62
C ASP A 62 17.56 3.09 2.73
N GLU A 63 17.97 3.17 4.00
CA GLU A 63 17.06 2.94 5.13
C GLU A 63 15.98 4.03 5.24
N GLU A 64 16.28 5.27 4.87
CA GLU A 64 15.32 6.38 4.93
C GLU A 64 14.15 6.15 3.96
N GLN A 65 14.46 5.72 2.74
CA GLN A 65 13.50 5.34 1.72
C GLN A 65 12.62 4.19 2.19
N ARG A 66 13.21 3.16 2.83
CA ARG A 66 12.44 2.07 3.43
C ARG A 66 11.49 2.58 4.52
N GLN A 67 11.96 3.46 5.40
CA GLN A 67 11.10 4.05 6.43
C GLN A 67 9.98 4.90 5.83
N ASN A 68 10.26 5.65 4.77
CA ASN A 68 9.25 6.41 4.02
C ASN A 68 8.16 5.47 3.46
N LEU A 69 8.51 4.37 2.80
CA LEU A 69 7.53 3.39 2.30
C LEU A 69 6.68 2.79 3.41
N LEU A 70 7.31 2.39 4.52
CA LEU A 70 6.60 1.82 5.68
C LEU A 70 5.65 2.83 6.32
N GLN A 71 6.03 4.11 6.34
CA GLN A 71 5.18 5.19 6.83
C GLN A 71 4.01 5.47 5.89
N MET A 72 4.23 5.50 4.57
CA MET A 72 3.15 5.71 3.61
C MET A 72 2.14 4.56 3.65
N CYS A 73 2.61 3.33 3.83
CA CYS A 73 1.70 2.19 4.06
C CYS A 73 0.89 2.36 5.35
N GLN A 74 1.50 2.87 6.43
CA GLN A 74 0.77 3.13 7.67
C GLN A 74 -0.32 4.19 7.47
N ASN A 75 0.01 5.31 6.82
CA ASN A 75 -0.96 6.36 6.54
C ASN A 75 -2.13 5.84 5.69
N ALA A 76 -1.85 4.96 4.70
CA ALA A 76 -2.90 4.33 3.89
C ALA A 76 -3.79 3.37 4.71
N ILE A 77 -3.22 2.66 5.68
CA ILE A 77 -4.00 1.84 6.63
C ILE A 77 -4.91 2.72 7.47
N ASP A 78 -4.37 3.80 8.04
CA ASP A 78 -5.12 4.69 8.92
C ASP A 78 -6.30 5.34 8.16
N MET A 79 -6.06 5.86 6.96
CA MET A 79 -7.11 6.42 6.10
C MET A 79 -8.17 5.39 5.66
N ALA A 80 -7.76 4.15 5.43
CA ALA A 80 -8.71 3.10 5.05
C ALA A 80 -9.62 2.71 6.23
N ILE A 81 -9.09 2.73 7.47
CA ILE A 81 -9.89 2.51 8.68
C ILE A 81 -10.85 3.68 8.91
N GLU A 82 -10.39 4.92 8.77
CA GLU A 82 -11.25 6.09 8.90
C GLU A 82 -12.41 6.05 7.89
N SER A 83 -12.14 5.70 6.64
CA SER A 83 -13.17 5.53 5.60
C SER A 83 -14.15 4.39 5.91
N GLU A 84 -13.68 3.27 6.48
CA GLU A 84 -14.53 2.14 6.89
C GLU A 84 -15.47 2.56 8.04
N GLU A 85 -14.96 3.30 9.02
CA GLU A 85 -15.73 3.81 10.15
C GLU A 85 -16.79 4.84 9.71
N GLU A 86 -16.44 5.74 8.77
CA GLU A 86 -17.38 6.70 8.17
C GLU A 86 -18.54 5.99 7.46
N GLU A 87 -18.25 5.00 6.61
CA GLU A 87 -19.27 4.22 5.90
C GLU A 87 -20.22 3.49 6.87
N LEU A 88 -19.71 2.93 7.97
CA LEU A 88 -20.54 2.29 8.99
C LEU A 88 -21.44 3.29 9.71
N SER A 89 -20.94 4.50 9.99
CA SER A 89 -21.70 5.53 10.69
C SER A 89 -22.83 6.13 9.86
N GLU A 90 -22.72 6.12 8.52
CA GLU A 90 -23.78 6.58 7.62
C GLU A 90 -24.93 5.56 7.44
N LEU A 91 -24.72 4.31 7.88
CA LEU A 91 -25.68 3.22 7.78
C LEU A 91 -26.53 3.02 9.05
N ASP A 92 -26.13 3.62 10.18
CA ASP A 92 -26.84 3.62 11.48
C ASP A 92 -27.84 4.79 11.62
#